data_AF-A0A9P0TBY6-F1
#
_entry.id   AF-A0A9P0TBY6-F1
#
_cell.length_a   1.000
_cell.length_b   1.000
_cell.length_c   1.000
_cell.angle_alpha   90.00
_cell.angle_beta   90.00
_cell.angle_gamma   90.00
#
_symmetry.space_group_name_H-M   'P 1'
#
loop_
_entity.id
_entity.type
_entity.pdbx_description
1 polymer ?
#
loop_
_entity_poly.entity_id
_entity_poly.type
_entity_poly.pdbx_seq_one_letter_code
_entity_poly.pdbx_strand_id
1 'polypeptide(L)'
;MSETHNSITAANYISEKEIAKVIKKYFKENAVFQNYSIDFASQNMLGFLCDYLRLNVNVSFGANENRVLNCFIKSISKSNKAKAEMVQELKLYEKESKFYTIIIEMLRIPGIKAWSPKLIVALKDAMVFEDLNSLGYRMHYKLKTFDDAHIFQALRTLARFHASSIIYEEQKSVELNRPYRICEDYKDYFDKGGYKISAPWFTQCMIGALEVVKSHSKYAKTKDIIDKCDRKWRNVWKAALDLTDESSKYRNVICHRDLWNNNLMFHYKGNEPDDCLLVDFQAAKYHPPAGDVVLLLFCNLEASYREEKFNTCLKYYHSTLQFILKQNCIEINDVISFKNLQDSAKDFRLWGLVATACLVPQFWMKDDLATKIFTDSDHFNNILSQDKATFIRKMCDENVEYRIKVLDLFEEIVCEYILN
;
A
#
# COMPACT_ATOMS: atom_id res chain seq x y z
N MET A 1 37.97 -12.14 12.18
CA MET A 1 37.45 -11.45 13.38
C MET A 1 35.98 -11.19 13.12
N SER A 2 35.12 -11.90 13.83
CA SER A 2 33.67 -11.83 13.68
C SER A 2 33.17 -10.47 14.17
N GLU A 3 32.67 -9.64 13.26
CA GLU A 3 31.87 -8.48 13.64
C GLU A 3 30.62 -9.00 14.37
N THR A 4 30.54 -8.69 15.66
CA THR A 4 29.36 -8.86 16.48
C THR A 4 28.28 -7.95 15.92
N HIS A 5 27.43 -8.46 15.03
CA HIS A 5 26.11 -7.88 14.83
C HIS A 5 25.41 -7.87 16.19
N ASN A 6 25.28 -6.69 16.81
CA ASN A 6 24.42 -6.49 17.96
C ASN A 6 23.01 -6.89 17.54
N SER A 7 22.62 -8.14 17.77
CA SER A 7 21.27 -8.62 17.51
C SER A 7 20.33 -7.85 18.44
N ILE A 8 19.65 -6.84 17.89
CA ILE A 8 18.64 -6.10 18.65
C ILE A 8 17.55 -7.09 19.04
N THR A 9 17.43 -7.35 20.34
CA THR A 9 16.37 -8.21 20.87
C THR A 9 15.02 -7.53 20.67
N ALA A 10 14.00 -8.28 20.25
CA ALA A 10 12.63 -7.79 20.06
C ALA A 10 12.07 -7.01 21.27
N ALA A 11 12.54 -7.35 22.48
CA ALA A 11 12.22 -6.65 23.73
C ALA A 11 12.58 -5.14 23.75
N ASN A 12 13.50 -4.66 22.90
CA ASN A 12 13.94 -3.26 22.86
C ASN A 12 13.10 -2.37 21.93
N TYR A 13 12.05 -2.90 21.31
CA TYR A 13 11.21 -2.12 20.40
C TYR A 13 10.20 -1.23 21.12
N ILE A 14 9.67 -1.69 22.26
CA ILE A 14 8.66 -0.99 23.06
C ILE A 14 8.96 -1.20 24.56
N SER A 15 8.80 -0.15 25.36
CA SER A 15 9.05 -0.18 26.81
C SER A 15 7.84 -0.70 27.60
N GLU A 16 8.05 -1.20 28.82
CA GLU A 16 6.95 -1.58 29.73
C GLU A 16 5.96 -0.44 29.98
N LYS A 17 6.45 0.81 30.05
CA LYS A 17 5.60 2.01 30.17
C LYS A 17 4.67 2.17 28.96
N GLU A 18 5.15 1.85 27.77
CA GLU A 18 4.33 1.89 26.56
C GLU A 18 3.37 0.71 26.48
N ILE A 19 3.77 -0.48 26.92
CA ILE A 19 2.87 -1.64 27.07
C ILE A 19 1.73 -1.32 28.05
N ALA A 20 2.01 -0.66 29.17
CA ALA A 20 0.98 -0.21 30.10
C ALA A 20 -0.02 0.78 29.43
N LYS A 21 0.45 1.64 28.52
CA LYS A 21 -0.44 2.50 27.71
C LYS A 21 -1.30 1.67 26.75
N VAL A 22 -0.74 0.65 26.09
CA VAL A 22 -1.46 -0.29 25.21
C VAL A 22 -2.59 -0.96 25.98
N ILE A 23 -2.30 -1.56 27.14
CA ILE A 23 -3.28 -2.23 28.01
C ILE A 23 -4.42 -1.26 28.37
N LYS A 24 -4.08 -0.07 28.87
CA LYS A 24 -5.07 0.93 29.28
C LYS A 24 -5.95 1.39 28.11
N LYS A 25 -5.37 1.59 26.92
CA LYS A 25 -6.11 2.01 25.72
C LYS A 25 -7.03 0.92 25.18
N TYR A 26 -6.58 -0.34 25.22
CA TYR A 26 -7.32 -1.46 24.68
C TYR A 26 -8.51 -1.84 25.56
N PHE A 27 -8.26 -2.17 26.82
CA PHE A 27 -9.28 -2.71 27.72
C PHE A 27 -10.23 -1.65 28.26
N LYS A 28 -9.78 -0.39 28.38
CA LYS A 28 -10.56 0.73 28.97
C LYS A 28 -11.09 0.46 30.39
N GLU A 29 -10.58 -0.58 31.04
CA GLU A 29 -10.93 -1.08 32.36
C GLU A 29 -9.63 -1.32 33.16
N ASN A 30 -9.75 -1.46 34.47
CA ASN A 30 -8.59 -1.74 35.34
C ASN A 30 -8.13 -3.19 35.18
N ALA A 31 -7.25 -3.41 34.21
CA ALA A 31 -6.57 -4.68 34.00
C ALA A 31 -5.25 -4.72 34.80
N VAL A 32 -4.98 -5.83 35.50
CA VAL A 32 -3.69 -6.06 36.17
C VAL A 32 -2.75 -6.73 35.18
N PHE A 33 -1.64 -6.06 34.86
CA PHE A 33 -0.58 -6.60 34.01
C PHE A 33 0.12 -7.77 34.70
N GLN A 34 0.25 -8.90 33.99
CA GLN A 34 0.94 -10.09 34.52
C GLN A 34 2.31 -10.27 33.88
N ASN A 35 2.36 -10.45 32.55
CA ASN A 35 3.57 -10.62 31.77
C ASN A 35 3.32 -10.34 30.28
N TYR A 36 4.37 -10.35 29.47
CA TYR A 36 4.30 -10.18 28.03
C TYR A 36 5.41 -10.94 27.30
N SER A 37 5.20 -11.16 25.99
CA SER A 37 6.24 -11.62 25.06
C SER A 37 6.25 -10.72 23.83
N ILE A 38 7.43 -10.52 23.24
CA ILE A 38 7.61 -9.79 21.99
C ILE A 38 8.54 -10.57 21.10
N ASP A 39 8.07 -10.86 19.89
CA ASP A 39 8.83 -11.56 18.87
C ASP A 39 8.68 -10.83 17.53
N PHE A 40 9.61 -11.05 16.60
CA PHE A 40 9.39 -10.63 15.23
C PHE A 40 8.14 -11.34 14.68
N ALA A 41 7.31 -10.60 13.95
CA ALA A 41 6.03 -11.11 13.47
C ALA A 41 6.18 -12.26 12.46
N SER A 42 7.36 -12.41 11.86
CA SER A 42 7.72 -13.45 10.90
C SER A 42 9.23 -13.66 10.89
N GLN A 43 9.66 -14.86 10.51
CA GLN A 43 11.07 -15.17 10.22
C GLN A 43 11.53 -14.54 8.89
N ASN A 44 10.59 -14.36 7.96
CA ASN A 44 10.81 -13.68 6.69
C ASN A 44 10.33 -12.23 6.74
N MET A 45 10.94 -11.37 5.93
CA MET A 45 10.55 -9.96 5.80
C MET A 45 9.08 -9.83 5.37
N LEU A 46 8.25 -9.23 6.23
CA LEU A 46 6.83 -8.97 5.94
C LEU A 46 6.61 -7.72 5.09
N GLY A 47 7.46 -6.71 5.28
CA GLY A 47 7.40 -5.45 4.56
C GLY A 47 8.76 -4.78 4.53
N PHE A 48 8.85 -3.69 3.77
CA PHE A 48 10.14 -3.27 3.24
C PHE A 48 10.86 -2.22 4.07
N LEU A 49 10.10 -1.37 4.76
CA LEU A 49 10.60 -0.12 5.35
C LEU A 49 10.59 -0.11 6.88
N CYS A 50 9.86 -1.03 7.50
CA CYS A 50 9.65 -1.07 8.94
C CYS A 50 10.05 -2.44 9.51
N ASP A 51 10.23 -2.47 10.82
CA ASP A 51 10.34 -3.72 11.57
C ASP A 51 8.94 -4.07 12.12
N TYR A 52 8.60 -5.35 12.04
CA TYR A 52 7.26 -5.85 12.36
C TYR A 52 7.34 -6.87 13.50
N LEU A 53 6.59 -6.63 14.56
CA LEU A 53 6.63 -7.45 15.77
C LEU A 53 5.23 -7.88 16.20
N ARG A 54 5.15 -8.98 16.94
CA ARG A 54 3.96 -9.40 17.67
C ARG A 54 4.22 -9.22 19.16
N LEU A 55 3.26 -8.58 19.83
CA LEU A 55 3.25 -8.40 21.28
C LEU A 55 2.06 -9.17 21.83
N ASN A 56 2.32 -10.16 22.69
CA ASN A 56 1.26 -10.85 23.44
C ASN A 56 1.33 -10.40 24.90
N VAL A 57 0.24 -9.88 25.43
CA VAL A 57 0.15 -9.37 26.81
C VAL A 57 -0.88 -10.17 27.59
N ASN A 58 -0.47 -10.76 28.70
CA ASN A 58 -1.37 -11.42 29.64
C ASN A 58 -1.81 -10.42 30.72
N VAL A 59 -3.13 -10.31 30.89
CA VAL A 59 -3.73 -9.45 31.91
C VAL A 59 -4.78 -10.21 32.72
N SER A 60 -4.98 -9.81 33.97
CA SER A 60 -6.06 -10.33 34.83
C SER A 60 -7.08 -9.27 35.23
N PHE A 61 -8.34 -9.69 35.26
CA PHE A 61 -9.49 -8.97 35.80
C PHE A 61 -9.97 -9.68 37.07
N GLY A 62 -9.28 -9.43 38.19
CA GLY A 62 -9.53 -10.16 39.44
C GLY A 62 -8.93 -11.57 39.44
N ALA A 63 -9.38 -12.42 40.38
CA ALA A 63 -8.72 -13.69 40.68
C ALA A 63 -8.88 -14.79 39.61
N ASN A 64 -9.98 -14.77 38.84
CA ASN A 64 -10.38 -15.90 37.99
C ASN A 64 -10.56 -15.55 36.51
N GLU A 65 -10.28 -14.32 36.10
CA GLU A 65 -10.43 -13.91 34.71
C GLU A 65 -9.10 -13.43 34.15
N ASN A 66 -8.49 -14.24 33.28
CA ASN A 66 -7.30 -13.88 32.52
C ASN A 66 -7.68 -13.68 31.05
N ARG A 67 -7.14 -12.63 30.44
CA ARG A 67 -7.31 -12.35 29.01
C ARG A 67 -5.94 -12.13 28.36
N VAL A 68 -5.82 -12.54 27.11
CA VAL A 68 -4.62 -12.30 26.29
C VAL A 68 -4.94 -11.24 25.25
N LEU A 69 -4.08 -10.23 25.15
CA LEU A 69 -4.12 -9.22 24.10
C LEU A 69 -3.00 -9.50 23.10
N ASN A 70 -3.38 -9.81 21.85
CA ASN A 70 -2.46 -9.98 20.74
C ASN A 70 -2.40 -8.70 19.91
N CYS A 71 -1.22 -8.12 19.83
CA CYS A 71 -0.95 -6.87 19.13
C CYS A 71 0.04 -7.08 17.99
N PHE A 72 -0.15 -6.32 16.91
CA PHE A 72 0.84 -6.15 15.86
C PHE A 72 1.53 -4.79 16.01
N ILE A 73 2.85 -4.78 15.93
CA ILE A 73 3.66 -3.55 16.06
C ILE A 73 4.37 -3.31 14.73
N LYS A 74 4.15 -2.12 14.16
CA LYS A 74 4.93 -1.59 13.04
C LYS A 74 5.83 -0.48 13.57
N SER A 75 7.14 -0.66 13.53
CA SER A 75 8.13 0.28 14.06
C SER A 75 9.08 0.77 12.98
N ILE A 76 9.54 2.02 13.09
CA ILE A 76 10.70 2.49 12.33
C ILE A 76 11.84 1.49 12.56
N SER A 77 12.52 1.08 11.49
CA SER A 77 13.50 0.01 11.60
C SER A 77 14.61 0.40 12.58
N LYS A 78 14.84 -0.44 13.59
CA LYS A 78 16.00 -0.34 14.49
C LYS A 78 17.14 -1.21 13.98
N SER A 79 16.80 -2.26 13.21
CA SER A 79 17.74 -3.24 12.68
C SER A 79 18.42 -2.81 11.37
N ASN A 80 17.81 -1.90 10.60
CA ASN A 80 18.33 -1.46 9.31
C ASN A 80 18.31 0.07 9.18
N LYS A 81 19.50 0.66 9.17
CA LYS A 81 19.68 2.12 9.17
C LYS A 81 19.15 2.77 7.88
N ALA A 82 19.41 2.19 6.71
CA ALA A 82 18.95 2.75 5.44
C ALA A 82 17.41 2.78 5.34
N LYS A 83 16.72 1.76 5.88
CA LYS A 83 15.25 1.76 6.01
C LYS A 83 14.77 2.92 6.90
N ALA A 84 15.40 3.08 8.06
CA ALA A 84 15.06 4.14 9.01
C ALA A 84 15.24 5.54 8.42
N GLU A 85 16.37 5.78 7.74
CA GLU A 85 16.68 7.03 7.06
C GLU A 85 15.64 7.34 5.97
N MET A 86 15.32 6.36 5.11
CA MET A 86 14.30 6.53 4.08
C MET A 86 12.92 6.87 4.66
N VAL A 87 12.49 6.18 5.72
CA VAL A 87 11.22 6.45 6.40
C VAL A 87 11.18 7.86 6.97
N GLN A 88 12.30 8.33 7.54
CA GLN A 88 12.42 9.67 8.11
C GLN A 88 12.42 10.76 7.03
N GLU A 89 13.24 10.61 5.98
CA GLU A 89 13.35 11.58 4.88
C GLU A 89 12.02 11.77 4.14
N LEU A 90 11.31 10.67 3.89
CA LEU A 90 10.01 10.67 3.22
C LEU A 90 8.84 10.91 4.18
N LYS A 91 9.11 11.08 5.49
CA LYS A 91 8.12 11.27 6.56
C LYS A 91 7.01 10.21 6.61
N LEU A 92 7.33 8.98 6.19
CA LEU A 92 6.33 7.92 5.97
C LEU A 92 5.63 7.51 7.26
N TYR A 93 6.38 7.36 8.35
CA TYR A 93 5.81 7.05 9.67
C TYR A 93 4.91 8.18 10.18
N GLU A 94 5.33 9.44 10.06
CA GLU A 94 4.54 10.59 10.50
C GLU A 94 3.21 10.69 9.74
N LYS A 95 3.26 10.49 8.42
CA LYS A 95 2.07 10.47 7.56
C LYS A 95 1.11 9.35 7.96
N GLU A 96 1.60 8.12 8.08
CA GLU A 96 0.77 6.97 8.44
C GLU A 96 0.21 7.11 9.87
N SER A 97 1.02 7.58 10.82
CA SER A 97 0.55 7.85 12.19
C SER A 97 -0.55 8.91 12.22
N LYS A 98 -0.41 10.01 11.48
CA LYS A 98 -1.47 11.03 11.36
C LYS A 98 -2.70 10.48 10.66
N PHE A 99 -2.51 9.62 9.66
CA PHE A 99 -3.60 8.95 8.97
C PHE A 99 -4.44 8.11 9.95
N TYR A 100 -3.82 7.24 10.75
CA TYR A 100 -4.56 6.41 11.71
C TYR A 100 -5.15 7.19 12.89
N THR A 101 -4.47 8.23 13.37
CA THR A 101 -4.91 8.96 14.58
C THR A 101 -5.89 10.09 14.30
N ILE A 102 -5.92 10.63 13.08
CA ILE A 102 -6.75 11.78 12.71
C ILE A 102 -7.69 11.39 11.57
N ILE A 103 -7.13 10.99 10.42
CA ILE A 103 -7.92 10.77 9.20
C ILE A 103 -8.87 9.58 9.35
N ILE A 104 -8.42 8.42 9.81
CA ILE A 104 -9.28 7.25 9.99
C ILE A 104 -10.41 7.53 10.97
N GLU A 105 -10.14 8.21 12.09
CA GLU A 105 -11.16 8.57 13.07
C GLU A 105 -12.23 9.48 12.45
N MET A 106 -11.82 10.45 11.63
CA MET A 106 -12.70 11.32 10.86
C MET A 106 -13.54 10.55 9.82
N LEU A 107 -12.96 9.50 9.22
CA LEU A 107 -13.60 8.66 8.20
C LEU A 107 -14.45 7.51 8.78
N ARG A 108 -14.58 7.40 10.10
CA ARG A 108 -15.46 6.41 10.74
C ARG A 108 -16.92 6.85 10.62
N ILE A 109 -17.59 6.33 9.61
CA ILE A 109 -19.02 6.55 9.37
C ILE A 109 -19.83 5.42 10.04
N PRO A 110 -20.81 5.74 10.91
CA PRO A 110 -21.69 4.73 11.50
C PRO A 110 -22.38 3.87 10.43
N GLY A 111 -22.43 2.56 10.65
CA GLY A 111 -23.06 1.61 9.72
C GLY A 111 -22.17 1.15 8.55
N ILE A 112 -21.01 1.78 8.32
CA ILE A 112 -20.03 1.31 7.35
C ILE A 112 -19.06 0.34 8.05
N LYS A 113 -18.98 -0.89 7.53
CA LYS A 113 -18.03 -1.90 8.01
C LYS A 113 -16.58 -1.43 7.81
N ALA A 114 -15.74 -1.62 8.82
CA ALA A 114 -14.32 -1.22 8.81
C ALA A 114 -13.56 -1.74 7.59
N TRP A 115 -12.69 -0.89 7.03
CA TRP A 115 -11.84 -1.17 5.87
C TRP A 115 -10.34 -1.12 6.20
N SER A 116 -9.98 -0.87 7.46
CA SER A 116 -8.61 -0.81 7.99
C SER A 116 -8.51 -1.49 9.37
N PRO A 117 -7.31 -1.90 9.80
CA PRO A 117 -7.09 -2.41 11.14
C PRO A 117 -7.32 -1.33 12.19
N LYS A 118 -7.71 -1.77 13.39
CA LYS A 118 -7.88 -0.88 14.53
C LYS A 118 -6.51 -0.54 15.13
N LEU A 119 -6.13 0.74 15.07
CA LEU A 119 -5.02 1.27 15.84
C LEU A 119 -5.38 1.25 17.33
N ILE A 120 -4.52 0.67 18.17
CA ILE A 120 -4.64 0.70 19.63
C ILE A 120 -3.96 1.96 20.17
N VAL A 121 -2.72 2.20 19.74
CA VAL A 121 -1.95 3.39 20.14
C VAL A 121 -0.86 3.70 19.11
N ALA A 122 -0.68 4.98 18.81
CA ALA A 122 0.51 5.49 18.13
C ALA A 122 1.54 5.95 19.19
N LEU A 123 2.78 5.51 19.04
CA LEU A 123 3.92 5.87 19.89
C LEU A 123 4.86 6.79 19.12
N LYS A 124 6.05 7.06 19.67
CA LYS A 124 7.03 7.94 19.03
C LYS A 124 7.57 7.33 17.73
N ASP A 125 7.99 6.07 17.79
CA ASP A 125 8.70 5.38 16.69
C ASP A 125 8.01 4.05 16.31
N ALA A 126 6.77 3.84 16.76
CA ALA A 126 5.99 2.62 16.50
C ALA A 126 4.48 2.85 16.60
N MET A 127 3.71 2.10 15.79
CA MET A 127 2.26 1.99 15.91
C MET A 127 1.88 0.58 16.34
N VAL A 128 0.94 0.49 17.29
CA VAL A 128 0.44 -0.77 17.84
C VAL A 128 -1.02 -0.95 17.39
N PHE A 129 -1.28 -2.06 16.71
CA PHE A 129 -2.58 -2.44 16.14
C PHE A 129 -3.09 -3.72 16.80
N GLU A 130 -4.39 -3.99 16.64
CA GLU A 130 -4.89 -5.36 16.80
C GLU A 130 -4.19 -6.29 15.80
N ASP A 131 -3.78 -7.48 16.26
CA ASP A 131 -3.17 -8.47 15.38
C ASP A 131 -4.22 -9.11 14.46
N LEU A 132 -4.21 -8.72 13.18
CA LEU A 132 -5.13 -9.24 12.18
C LEU A 132 -5.00 -10.75 11.98
N ASN A 133 -3.82 -11.35 12.19
CA ASN A 133 -3.65 -12.80 12.14
C ASN A 133 -4.45 -13.50 13.25
N SER A 134 -4.43 -12.93 14.46
CA SER A 134 -5.24 -13.42 15.58
C SER A 134 -6.75 -13.26 15.33
N LEU A 135 -7.15 -12.34 14.45
CA LEU A 135 -8.53 -12.16 14.00
C LEU A 135 -8.89 -13.01 12.77
N GLY A 136 -8.02 -13.93 12.35
CA GLY A 136 -8.28 -14.85 11.23
C GLY A 136 -8.00 -14.28 9.84
N TYR A 137 -7.43 -13.07 9.74
CA TYR A 137 -7.02 -12.50 8.46
C TYR A 137 -5.61 -12.95 8.09
N ARG A 138 -5.36 -13.07 6.79
CA ARG A 138 -4.05 -13.40 6.23
C ARG A 138 -3.85 -12.74 4.87
N MET A 139 -2.60 -12.52 4.49
CA MET A 139 -2.26 -12.12 3.12
C MET A 139 -2.57 -13.27 2.16
N HIS A 140 -2.93 -12.92 0.92
CA HIS A 140 -2.94 -13.90 -0.17
C HIS A 140 -1.49 -14.29 -0.51
N TYR A 141 -1.28 -15.43 -1.16
CA TYR A 141 0.07 -15.80 -1.58
C TYR A 141 0.55 -14.86 -2.70
N LYS A 142 1.58 -14.06 -2.43
CA LYS A 142 2.00 -12.95 -3.31
C LYS A 142 2.47 -13.33 -4.73
N LEU A 143 2.90 -14.58 -4.95
CA LEU A 143 3.27 -15.09 -6.27
C LEU A 143 2.08 -15.72 -7.01
N LYS A 144 0.87 -15.55 -6.49
CA LYS A 144 -0.39 -15.92 -7.12
C LYS A 144 -1.24 -14.67 -7.33
N THR A 145 -1.68 -14.46 -8.55
CA THR A 145 -2.61 -13.37 -8.88
C THR A 145 -4.00 -13.66 -8.34
N PHE A 146 -4.78 -12.60 -8.15
CA PHE A 146 -6.15 -12.71 -7.66
C PHE A 146 -7.07 -13.37 -8.69
N ASP A 147 -7.98 -14.18 -8.17
CA ASP A 147 -9.18 -14.63 -8.87
C ASP A 147 -10.33 -13.61 -8.66
N ASP A 148 -11.49 -13.91 -9.23
CA ASP A 148 -12.69 -13.07 -9.11
C ASP A 148 -13.10 -12.83 -7.65
N ALA A 149 -13.00 -13.84 -6.79
CA ALA A 149 -13.42 -13.70 -5.40
C ALA A 149 -12.52 -12.71 -4.64
N HIS A 150 -11.19 -12.81 -4.82
CA HIS A 150 -10.25 -11.91 -4.18
C HIS A 150 -10.36 -10.48 -4.72
N ILE A 151 -10.43 -10.30 -6.05
CA ILE A 151 -10.46 -8.95 -6.62
C ILE A 151 -11.76 -8.21 -6.30
N PHE A 152 -12.91 -8.89 -6.32
CA PHE A 152 -14.17 -8.27 -5.95
C PHE A 152 -14.24 -7.98 -4.44
N GLN A 153 -13.68 -8.84 -3.59
CA GLN A 153 -13.60 -8.56 -2.16
C GLN A 153 -12.68 -7.36 -1.84
N ALA A 154 -11.56 -7.23 -2.55
CA ALA A 154 -10.67 -6.07 -2.45
C ALA A 154 -11.35 -4.78 -2.96
N LEU A 155 -12.00 -4.81 -4.14
CA LEU A 155 -12.74 -3.68 -4.69
C LEU A 155 -13.90 -3.23 -3.78
N ARG A 156 -14.58 -4.18 -3.13
CA ARG A 156 -15.64 -3.88 -2.15
C ARG A 156 -15.08 -3.12 -0.95
N THR A 157 -13.90 -3.49 -0.49
CA THR A 157 -13.20 -2.82 0.63
C THR A 157 -12.69 -1.45 0.21
N LEU A 158 -12.13 -1.34 -0.99
CA LEU A 158 -11.70 -0.07 -1.57
C LEU A 158 -12.87 0.91 -1.76
N ALA A 159 -14.03 0.42 -2.21
CA ALA A 159 -15.24 1.22 -2.33
C ALA A 159 -15.70 1.76 -0.97
N ARG A 160 -15.63 0.97 0.10
CA ARG A 160 -15.92 1.44 1.47
C ARG A 160 -14.95 2.53 1.91
N PHE A 161 -13.67 2.34 1.66
CA PHE A 161 -12.64 3.32 1.98
C PHE A 161 -12.87 4.66 1.26
N HIS A 162 -13.07 4.64 -0.06
CA HIS A 162 -13.34 5.86 -0.82
C HIS A 162 -14.68 6.51 -0.44
N ALA A 163 -15.73 5.71 -0.23
CA ALA A 163 -17.04 6.20 0.21
C ALA A 163 -16.93 6.98 1.52
N SER A 164 -16.16 6.50 2.50
CA SER A 164 -15.97 7.20 3.78
C SER A 164 -15.47 8.63 3.59
N SER A 165 -14.51 8.85 2.67
CA SER A 165 -14.00 10.20 2.39
C SER A 165 -15.04 11.10 1.71
N ILE A 166 -15.79 10.56 0.74
CA ILE A 166 -16.86 11.30 0.07
C ILE A 166 -17.96 11.68 1.06
N ILE A 167 -18.42 10.73 1.87
CA ILE A 167 -19.50 10.94 2.85
C ILE A 167 -19.11 12.03 3.83
N TYR A 168 -17.89 11.97 4.37
CA TYR A 168 -17.39 12.99 5.29
C TYR A 168 -17.39 14.38 4.62
N GLU A 169 -16.87 14.49 3.40
CA GLU A 169 -16.82 15.76 2.67
C GLU A 169 -18.20 16.34 2.37
N GLU A 170 -19.15 15.52 1.93
CA GLU A 170 -20.50 15.98 1.62
C GLU A 170 -21.26 16.38 2.89
N GLN A 171 -21.13 15.62 3.98
CA GLN A 171 -21.73 15.99 5.27
C GLN A 171 -21.13 17.29 5.81
N LYS A 172 -19.80 17.44 5.74
CA LYS A 172 -19.12 18.68 6.15
C LYS A 172 -19.51 19.87 5.28
N SER A 173 -19.73 19.63 3.98
CA SER A 173 -20.19 20.67 3.06
C SER A 173 -21.57 21.20 3.43
N VAL A 174 -22.48 20.31 3.84
CA VAL A 174 -23.80 20.70 4.35
C VAL A 174 -23.69 21.46 5.66
N GLU A 175 -22.87 20.99 6.61
CA GLU A 175 -22.63 21.67 7.90
C GLU A 175 -22.10 23.10 7.71
N LEU A 176 -21.16 23.29 6.78
CA LEU A 176 -20.53 24.57 6.50
C LEU A 176 -21.30 25.46 5.51
N ASN A 177 -22.38 24.94 4.92
CA ASN A 177 -23.14 25.60 3.85
C ASN A 177 -22.26 26.07 2.68
N ARG A 178 -21.23 25.29 2.33
CA ARG A 178 -20.35 25.48 1.16
C ARG A 178 -19.68 24.16 0.78
N PRO A 179 -19.21 23.97 -0.46
CA PRO A 179 -18.36 22.82 -0.77
C PRO A 179 -17.11 22.80 0.13
N TYR A 180 -16.85 21.64 0.72
CA TYR A 180 -15.66 21.35 1.53
C TYR A 180 -14.93 20.13 0.97
N ARG A 181 -13.59 20.20 0.92
CA ARG A 181 -12.73 19.05 0.61
C ARG A 181 -11.69 18.86 1.71
N ILE A 182 -11.38 17.62 2.04
CA ILE A 182 -10.44 17.26 3.11
C ILE A 182 -9.06 17.90 2.88
N CYS A 183 -8.64 18.09 1.63
CA CYS A 183 -7.36 18.73 1.32
C CYS A 183 -7.29 20.21 1.75
N GLU A 184 -8.39 20.88 2.05
CA GLU A 184 -8.37 22.25 2.59
C GLU A 184 -7.64 22.33 3.93
N ASP A 185 -7.86 21.34 4.80
CA ASP A 185 -7.28 21.32 6.16
C ASP A 185 -6.06 20.39 6.26
N TYR A 186 -6.00 19.36 5.41
CA TYR A 186 -5.06 18.24 5.58
C TYR A 186 -4.12 18.03 4.39
N LYS A 187 -3.91 19.04 3.53
CA LYS A 187 -3.06 18.94 2.33
C LYS A 187 -1.69 18.33 2.59
N ASP A 188 -1.04 18.76 3.69
CA ASP A 188 0.31 18.33 4.05
C ASP A 188 0.42 16.84 4.39
N TYR A 189 -0.72 16.17 4.66
CA TYR A 189 -0.74 14.75 5.00
C TYR A 189 -0.77 13.89 3.72
N PHE A 190 -1.04 14.50 2.57
CA PHE A 190 -1.28 13.84 1.27
C PHE A 190 -0.26 14.24 0.21
N ASP A 191 1.00 14.44 0.62
CA ASP A 191 2.09 14.76 -0.29
C ASP A 191 2.47 13.60 -1.22
N LYS A 192 3.40 13.83 -2.15
CA LYS A 192 3.82 12.79 -3.11
C LYS A 192 4.74 11.72 -2.51
N GLY A 193 5.28 11.89 -1.31
CA GLY A 193 6.29 10.99 -0.74
C GLY A 193 7.44 10.71 -1.73
N GLY A 194 7.77 9.43 -1.91
CA GLY A 194 8.77 8.96 -2.87
C GLY A 194 8.36 9.03 -4.34
N TYR A 195 7.09 9.30 -4.66
CA TYR A 195 6.60 9.42 -6.05
C TYR A 195 6.87 10.82 -6.62
N LYS A 196 8.15 11.20 -6.68
CA LYS A 196 8.64 12.45 -7.28
C LYS A 196 9.73 12.12 -8.28
N ILE A 197 9.78 12.82 -9.40
CA ILE A 197 10.81 12.57 -10.43
C ILE A 197 12.24 12.79 -9.92
N SER A 198 12.41 13.60 -8.87
CA SER A 198 13.69 13.86 -8.21
C SER A 198 13.96 12.91 -7.04
N ALA A 199 12.99 12.07 -6.63
CA ALA A 199 13.22 11.12 -5.56
C ALA A 199 14.16 10.00 -6.06
N PRO A 200 15.22 9.65 -5.31
CA PRO A 200 16.14 8.60 -5.70
C PRO A 200 15.43 7.29 -6.03
N TRP A 201 14.52 6.85 -5.16
CA TRP A 201 13.74 5.62 -5.36
C TRP A 201 12.98 5.56 -6.68
N PHE A 202 12.21 6.60 -7.00
CA PHE A 202 11.43 6.62 -8.25
C PHE A 202 12.34 6.73 -9.47
N THR A 203 13.41 7.53 -9.39
CA THR A 203 14.43 7.63 -10.43
C THR A 203 15.07 6.28 -10.73
N GLN A 204 15.41 5.53 -9.68
CA GLN A 204 15.99 4.19 -9.82
C GLN A 204 15.00 3.17 -10.39
N CYS A 205 13.72 3.25 -10.04
CA CYS A 205 12.67 2.45 -10.71
C CYS A 205 12.63 2.74 -12.22
N MET A 206 12.61 4.02 -12.58
CA MET A 206 12.55 4.46 -13.98
C MET A 206 13.78 4.01 -14.78
N ILE A 207 14.98 4.22 -14.25
CA ILE A 207 16.25 3.82 -14.89
C ILE A 207 16.33 2.30 -14.98
N GLY A 208 16.06 1.59 -13.89
CA GLY A 208 16.10 0.12 -13.86
C GLY A 208 15.16 -0.51 -14.89
N ALA A 209 13.96 0.03 -15.04
CA ALA A 209 13.02 -0.44 -16.05
C ALA A 209 13.53 -0.20 -17.48
N LEU A 210 14.08 0.98 -17.78
CA LEU A 210 14.65 1.29 -19.09
C LEU A 210 15.83 0.38 -19.45
N GLU A 211 16.74 0.15 -18.51
CA GLU A 211 17.91 -0.70 -18.72
C GLU A 211 17.52 -2.16 -18.97
N VAL A 212 16.46 -2.65 -18.34
CA VAL A 212 15.90 -3.98 -18.61
C VAL A 212 15.24 -4.04 -19.98
N VAL A 213 14.51 -3.00 -20.41
CA VAL A 213 14.01 -2.92 -21.79
C VAL A 213 15.15 -3.00 -22.79
N LYS A 214 16.23 -2.26 -22.58
CA LYS A 214 17.40 -2.25 -23.49
C LYS A 214 18.15 -3.57 -23.57
N SER A 215 18.08 -4.41 -22.54
CA SER A 215 18.89 -5.63 -22.43
C SER A 215 18.11 -6.92 -22.65
N HIS A 216 16.85 -6.98 -22.21
CA HIS A 216 16.09 -8.23 -22.15
C HIS A 216 14.77 -8.21 -22.94
N SER A 217 14.25 -7.04 -23.31
CA SER A 217 12.99 -6.96 -24.06
C SER A 217 13.13 -7.51 -25.48
N LYS A 218 12.01 -7.96 -26.06
CA LYS A 218 11.90 -8.22 -27.51
C LYS A 218 12.29 -7.02 -28.38
N TYR A 219 12.25 -5.80 -27.83
CA TYR A 219 12.65 -4.58 -28.53
C TYR A 219 14.16 -4.25 -28.42
N ALA A 220 14.93 -4.97 -27.60
CA ALA A 220 16.33 -4.67 -27.30
C ALA A 220 17.24 -4.59 -28.54
N LYS A 221 16.94 -5.37 -29.59
CA LYS A 221 17.71 -5.40 -30.84
C LYS A 221 17.23 -4.40 -31.90
N THR A 222 16.14 -3.67 -31.62
CA THR A 222 15.53 -2.73 -32.58
C THR A 222 15.94 -1.31 -32.24
N LYS A 223 17.02 -0.84 -32.87
CA LYS A 223 17.64 0.47 -32.57
C LYS A 223 16.64 1.63 -32.57
N ASP A 224 15.77 1.74 -33.56
CA ASP A 224 14.76 2.81 -33.63
C ASP A 224 13.81 2.84 -32.41
N ILE A 225 13.41 1.66 -31.91
CA ILE A 225 12.53 1.57 -30.74
C ILE A 225 13.29 1.98 -29.47
N ILE A 226 14.53 1.52 -29.31
CA ILE A 226 15.36 1.92 -28.16
C ILE A 226 15.65 3.43 -28.18
N ASP A 227 15.95 4.00 -29.35
CA ASP A 227 16.14 5.44 -29.52
C ASP A 227 14.86 6.23 -29.16
N LYS A 228 13.66 5.68 -29.46
CA LYS A 228 12.39 6.26 -29.01
C LYS A 228 12.20 6.14 -27.49
N CYS A 229 12.55 4.99 -26.90
CA CYS A 229 12.54 4.82 -25.45
C CYS A 229 13.43 5.89 -24.79
N ASP A 230 14.69 6.02 -25.21
CA ASP A 230 15.62 7.01 -24.63
C ASP A 230 15.09 8.44 -24.66
N ARG A 231 14.41 8.83 -25.76
CA ARG A 231 13.83 10.18 -25.89
C ARG A 231 12.56 10.39 -25.07
N LYS A 232 11.68 9.40 -24.99
CA LYS A 232 10.31 9.56 -24.45
C LYS A 232 10.16 9.03 -23.02
N TRP A 233 10.98 8.09 -22.56
CA TRP A 233 10.77 7.32 -21.32
C TRP A 233 10.55 8.19 -20.09
N ARG A 234 11.44 9.16 -19.87
CA ARG A 234 11.34 10.08 -18.74
C ARG A 234 10.03 10.88 -18.75
N ASN A 235 9.55 11.29 -19.92
CA ASN A 235 8.32 12.06 -20.05
C ASN A 235 7.08 11.18 -19.78
N VAL A 236 7.09 9.92 -20.23
CA VAL A 236 6.02 8.95 -19.91
C VAL A 236 5.92 8.73 -18.40
N TRP A 237 7.04 8.50 -17.73
CA TRP A 237 7.07 8.32 -16.27
C TRP A 237 6.68 9.59 -15.50
N LYS A 238 7.08 10.77 -15.99
CA LYS A 238 6.64 12.05 -15.42
C LYS A 238 5.13 12.25 -15.60
N ALA A 239 4.60 11.98 -16.79
CA ALA A 239 3.16 12.11 -17.06
C ALA A 239 2.33 11.21 -16.14
N ALA A 240 2.82 9.99 -15.84
CA ALA A 240 2.20 9.11 -14.86
C ALA A 240 2.13 9.73 -13.46
N LEU A 241 3.18 10.43 -13.01
CA LEU A 241 3.19 11.13 -11.72
C LEU A 241 2.22 12.31 -11.71
N ASP A 242 2.15 13.07 -12.80
CA ASP A 242 1.30 14.26 -12.92
C ASP A 242 -0.19 13.88 -12.83
N LEU A 243 -0.57 12.68 -13.27
CA LEU A 243 -1.94 12.15 -13.09
C LEU A 243 -2.35 12.04 -11.61
N THR A 244 -1.39 11.87 -10.70
CA THR A 244 -1.67 11.73 -9.25
C THR A 244 -1.79 13.05 -8.52
N ASP A 245 -1.69 14.18 -9.23
CA ASP A 245 -2.04 15.49 -8.68
C ASP A 245 -3.55 15.63 -8.48
N GLU A 246 -3.94 16.58 -7.63
CA GLU A 246 -5.34 16.90 -7.39
C GLU A 246 -6.03 17.28 -8.70
N SER A 247 -7.12 16.61 -9.04
CA SER A 247 -7.83 16.84 -10.29
C SER A 247 -8.89 17.93 -10.14
N SER A 248 -8.94 18.87 -11.08
CA SER A 248 -10.09 19.77 -11.25
C SER A 248 -11.21 19.17 -12.13
N LYS A 249 -10.92 18.07 -12.83
CA LYS A 249 -11.82 17.42 -13.80
C LYS A 249 -12.63 16.30 -13.17
N TYR A 250 -12.00 15.50 -12.29
CA TYR A 250 -12.61 14.34 -11.66
C TYR A 250 -12.70 14.54 -10.14
N ARG A 251 -13.73 13.97 -9.51
CA ARG A 251 -13.85 13.98 -8.05
C ARG A 251 -12.65 13.29 -7.43
N ASN A 252 -11.96 14.01 -6.55
CA ASN A 252 -10.90 13.47 -5.72
C ASN A 252 -11.48 12.81 -4.47
N VAL A 253 -10.75 11.83 -3.96
CA VAL A 253 -10.99 11.15 -2.69
C VAL A 253 -9.64 10.90 -2.02
N ILE A 254 -9.65 10.46 -0.77
CA ILE A 254 -8.43 9.89 -0.18
C ILE A 254 -8.20 8.51 -0.81
N CYS A 255 -7.07 8.38 -1.50
CA CYS A 255 -6.57 7.16 -2.12
C CYS A 255 -5.39 6.59 -1.30
N HIS A 256 -5.22 5.28 -1.33
CA HIS A 256 -4.21 4.48 -0.63
C HIS A 256 -2.87 4.48 -1.37
N ARG A 257 -2.88 4.37 -2.71
CA ARG A 257 -1.70 4.37 -3.61
C ARG A 257 -0.66 3.26 -3.43
N ASP A 258 -0.95 2.23 -2.66
CA ASP A 258 -0.04 1.09 -2.45
C ASP A 258 -0.82 -0.22 -2.34
N LEU A 259 -1.69 -0.48 -3.33
CA LEU A 259 -2.66 -1.58 -3.33
C LEU A 259 -2.12 -2.88 -3.96
N TRP A 260 -0.92 -3.27 -3.59
CA TRP A 260 -0.36 -4.58 -3.96
C TRP A 260 -0.72 -5.65 -2.92
N ASN A 261 -0.52 -6.92 -3.28
CA ASN A 261 -0.98 -8.10 -2.55
C ASN A 261 -0.77 -8.06 -1.02
N ASN A 262 0.42 -7.67 -0.55
CA ASN A 262 0.76 -7.72 0.88
C ASN A 262 0.06 -6.63 1.73
N ASN A 263 -0.50 -5.60 1.08
CA ASN A 263 -1.26 -4.56 1.78
C ASN A 263 -2.77 -4.88 1.84
N LEU A 264 -3.15 -6.10 1.45
CA LEU A 264 -4.52 -6.61 1.43
C LEU A 264 -4.62 -7.85 2.31
N MET A 265 -5.30 -7.70 3.45
CA MET A 265 -5.48 -8.78 4.43
C MET A 265 -6.88 -9.36 4.29
N PHE A 266 -6.98 -10.65 3.93
CA PHE A 266 -8.25 -11.33 3.68
C PHE A 266 -8.64 -12.25 4.83
N HIS A 267 -9.92 -12.23 5.21
CA HIS A 267 -10.53 -13.27 6.03
C HIS A 267 -11.19 -14.29 5.11
N TYR A 268 -11.23 -15.55 5.54
CA TYR A 268 -11.73 -16.65 4.72
C TYR A 268 -12.81 -17.44 5.44
N LYS A 269 -13.89 -17.72 4.71
CA LYS A 269 -14.87 -18.74 5.08
C LYS A 269 -14.66 -19.96 4.18
N GLY A 270 -13.93 -20.94 4.70
CA GLY A 270 -13.43 -22.06 3.88
C GLY A 270 -12.29 -21.59 2.97
N ASN A 271 -12.48 -21.72 1.65
CA ASN A 271 -11.47 -21.33 0.66
C ASN A 271 -11.76 -19.98 -0.02
N GLU A 272 -12.92 -19.36 0.24
CA GLU A 272 -13.32 -18.09 -0.36
C GLU A 272 -13.11 -16.92 0.61
N PRO A 273 -12.60 -15.78 0.13
CA PRO A 273 -12.49 -14.59 0.95
C PRO A 273 -13.88 -13.98 1.21
N ASP A 274 -14.24 -13.81 2.48
CA ASP A 274 -15.51 -13.19 2.91
C ASP A 274 -15.31 -11.80 3.55
N ASP A 275 -14.06 -11.43 3.84
CA ASP A 275 -13.70 -10.07 4.21
C ASP A 275 -12.32 -9.65 3.71
N CYS A 276 -12.08 -8.34 3.67
CA CYS A 276 -10.77 -7.77 3.39
C CYS A 276 -10.59 -6.46 4.17
N LEU A 277 -9.36 -6.22 4.61
CA LEU A 277 -8.89 -4.97 5.21
C LEU A 277 -7.65 -4.48 4.45
N LEU A 278 -7.56 -3.16 4.28
CA LEU A 278 -6.39 -2.49 3.72
C LEU A 278 -5.43 -2.13 4.86
N VAL A 279 -4.14 -2.32 4.66
CA VAL A 279 -3.08 -1.95 5.61
C VAL A 279 -2.02 -1.09 4.92
N ASP A 280 -1.21 -0.38 5.71
CA ASP A 280 -0.10 0.45 5.23
C ASP A 280 -0.51 1.71 4.42
N PHE A 281 -0.97 2.75 5.12
CA PHE A 281 -1.44 4.00 4.50
C PHE A 281 -0.34 5.07 4.32
N GLN A 282 0.94 4.68 4.34
CA GLN A 282 2.06 5.64 4.25
C GLN A 282 2.11 6.42 2.93
N ALA A 283 1.56 5.84 1.86
CA ALA A 283 1.52 6.42 0.51
C ALA A 283 0.24 7.24 0.23
N ALA A 284 -0.67 7.36 1.21
CA ALA A 284 -1.98 7.95 1.01
C ALA A 284 -1.91 9.35 0.38
N LYS A 285 -2.85 9.64 -0.51
CA LYS A 285 -2.92 10.90 -1.26
C LYS A 285 -4.35 11.25 -1.63
N TYR A 286 -4.60 12.53 -1.84
CA TYR A 286 -5.88 13.04 -2.31
C TYR A 286 -5.88 13.23 -3.83
N HIS A 287 -6.54 12.33 -4.58
CA HIS A 287 -6.66 12.36 -6.04
C HIS A 287 -7.87 11.51 -6.51
N PRO A 288 -8.18 11.41 -7.81
CA PRO A 288 -9.33 10.64 -8.28
C PRO A 288 -9.25 9.14 -7.91
N PRO A 289 -10.38 8.51 -7.50
CA PRO A 289 -10.42 7.12 -7.03
C PRO A 289 -10.00 6.10 -8.09
N ALA A 290 -10.12 6.46 -9.37
CA ALA A 290 -9.69 5.61 -10.47
C ALA A 290 -8.21 5.24 -10.37
N GLY A 291 -7.36 6.10 -9.80
CA GLY A 291 -5.94 5.78 -9.62
C GLY A 291 -5.70 4.56 -8.74
N ASP A 292 -6.48 4.41 -7.67
CA ASP A 292 -6.42 3.25 -6.77
C ASP A 292 -7.08 2.01 -7.38
N VAL A 293 -8.23 2.16 -8.04
CA VAL A 293 -8.91 1.03 -8.69
C VAL A 293 -8.02 0.44 -9.79
N VAL A 294 -7.42 1.30 -10.62
CA VAL A 294 -6.49 0.87 -11.66
C VAL A 294 -5.25 0.24 -11.03
N LEU A 295 -4.64 0.87 -10.02
CA LEU A 295 -3.46 0.30 -9.35
C LEU A 295 -3.74 -1.11 -8.78
N LEU A 296 -4.88 -1.29 -8.10
CA LEU A 296 -5.29 -2.58 -7.55
C LEU A 296 -5.38 -3.66 -8.64
N LEU A 297 -5.97 -3.33 -9.80
CA LEU A 297 -6.08 -4.27 -10.92
C LEU A 297 -4.72 -4.61 -11.52
N PHE A 298 -3.85 -3.62 -11.71
CA PHE A 298 -2.54 -3.81 -12.34
C PHE A 298 -1.55 -4.56 -11.45
N CYS A 299 -1.58 -4.33 -10.12
CA CYS A 299 -0.69 -5.04 -9.21
C CYS A 299 -1.08 -6.50 -8.97
N ASN A 300 -2.35 -6.87 -9.10
CA ASN A 300 -2.85 -8.14 -8.59
C ASN A 300 -3.47 -9.07 -9.64
N LEU A 301 -3.73 -8.61 -10.86
CA LEU A 301 -4.23 -9.45 -11.95
C LEU A 301 -3.17 -9.68 -13.03
N GLU A 302 -3.26 -10.82 -13.72
CA GLU A 302 -2.50 -11.03 -14.95
C GLU A 302 -2.99 -10.10 -16.06
N ALA A 303 -2.10 -9.67 -16.96
CA ALA A 303 -2.40 -8.63 -17.94
C ALA A 303 -3.60 -8.95 -18.84
N SER A 304 -3.66 -10.17 -19.39
CA SER A 304 -4.78 -10.61 -20.24
C SER A 304 -6.11 -10.64 -19.48
N TYR A 305 -6.09 -11.19 -18.25
CA TYR A 305 -7.25 -11.28 -17.39
C TYR A 305 -7.73 -9.91 -16.91
N ARG A 306 -6.79 -9.01 -16.63
CA ARG A 306 -7.04 -7.61 -16.29
C ARG A 306 -7.79 -6.90 -17.40
N GLU A 307 -7.37 -7.05 -18.66
CA GLU A 307 -8.07 -6.43 -19.79
C GLU A 307 -9.48 -6.98 -19.97
N GLU A 308 -9.65 -8.30 -19.85
CA GLU A 308 -10.95 -8.96 -19.89
C GLU A 308 -11.89 -8.41 -18.79
N LYS A 309 -11.38 -8.27 -17.57
CA LYS A 309 -12.18 -7.91 -16.39
C LYS A 309 -12.24 -6.42 -16.11
N PHE A 310 -11.52 -5.56 -16.84
CA PHE A 310 -11.34 -4.15 -16.51
C PHE A 310 -12.67 -3.42 -16.31
N ASN A 311 -13.56 -3.47 -17.31
CA ASN A 311 -14.87 -2.82 -17.23
C ASN A 311 -15.80 -3.48 -16.19
N THR A 312 -15.71 -4.80 -16.02
CA THR A 312 -16.49 -5.54 -15.01
C THR A 312 -16.10 -5.09 -13.60
N CYS A 313 -14.81 -4.95 -13.34
CA CYS A 313 -14.27 -4.46 -12.07
C CYS A 313 -14.65 -3.01 -11.81
N LEU A 314 -14.56 -2.12 -12.81
CA LEU A 314 -15.00 -0.73 -12.68
C LEU A 314 -16.50 -0.64 -12.35
N LYS A 315 -17.33 -1.43 -13.03
CA LYS A 315 -18.78 -1.46 -12.79
C LYS A 315 -19.07 -1.99 -11.38
N TYR A 316 -18.40 -3.07 -10.96
CA TYR A 316 -18.55 -3.64 -9.62
C TYR A 316 -18.19 -2.62 -8.53
N TYR A 317 -17.05 -1.95 -8.66
CA TYR A 317 -16.61 -0.89 -7.76
C TYR A 317 -17.64 0.25 -7.71
N HIS A 318 -18.08 0.74 -8.87
CA HIS A 318 -19.03 1.85 -8.97
C HIS A 318 -20.39 1.50 -8.34
N SER A 319 -20.94 0.32 -8.62
CA SER A 319 -22.20 -0.14 -8.02
C SER A 319 -22.08 -0.33 -6.50
N THR A 320 -20.94 -0.81 -6.02
CA THR A 320 -20.68 -0.91 -4.57
C THR A 320 -20.61 0.46 -3.92
N LEU A 321 -19.88 1.39 -4.54
CA LEU A 321 -19.81 2.78 -4.09
C LEU A 321 -21.19 3.43 -4.08
N GLN A 322 -21.99 3.23 -5.13
CA GLN A 322 -23.36 3.75 -5.24
C GLN A 322 -24.22 3.27 -4.09
N PHE A 323 -24.17 1.97 -3.79
CA PHE A 323 -24.95 1.38 -2.70
C PHE A 323 -24.61 2.05 -1.36
N ILE A 324 -23.31 2.21 -1.05
CA ILE A 324 -22.85 2.80 0.21
C ILE A 324 -23.23 4.29 0.30
N LEU A 325 -23.03 5.06 -0.78
CA LEU A 325 -23.37 6.48 -0.81
C LEU A 325 -24.89 6.70 -0.68
N LYS A 326 -25.70 5.87 -1.34
CA LYS A 326 -27.16 5.95 -1.25
C LYS A 326 -27.68 5.70 0.18
N GLN A 327 -27.05 4.78 0.92
CA GLN A 327 -27.36 4.56 2.34
C GLN A 327 -27.06 5.78 3.22
N ASN A 328 -26.24 6.72 2.72
CA ASN A 328 -25.88 7.97 3.38
C ASN A 328 -26.50 9.19 2.67
N CYS A 329 -27.59 8.98 1.92
CA CYS A 329 -28.36 10.02 1.23
C CYS A 329 -27.55 10.84 0.21
N ILE A 330 -26.54 10.24 -0.42
CA ILE A 330 -25.73 10.86 -1.47
C ILE A 330 -26.00 10.15 -2.79
N GLU A 331 -26.42 10.91 -3.81
CA GLU A 331 -26.62 10.39 -5.16
C GLU A 331 -25.29 10.30 -5.90
N ILE A 332 -24.92 9.08 -6.33
CA ILE A 332 -23.60 8.86 -6.92
C ILE A 332 -23.36 9.67 -8.20
N ASN A 333 -24.41 9.99 -8.96
CA ASN A 333 -24.27 10.74 -10.21
C ASN A 333 -23.83 12.19 -9.98
N ASP A 334 -24.07 12.74 -8.79
CA ASP A 334 -23.68 14.12 -8.44
C ASP A 334 -22.19 14.20 -8.03
N VAL A 335 -21.57 13.06 -7.70
CA VAL A 335 -20.17 12.97 -7.28
C VAL A 335 -19.29 12.25 -8.29
N ILE A 336 -19.66 11.05 -8.72
CA ILE A 336 -18.88 10.18 -9.61
C ILE A 336 -19.82 9.39 -10.51
N SER A 337 -20.24 9.97 -11.63
CA SER A 337 -20.96 9.19 -12.65
C SER A 337 -20.10 8.02 -13.17
N PHE A 338 -20.73 6.94 -13.59
CA PHE A 338 -19.98 5.78 -14.12
C PHE A 338 -19.13 6.16 -15.33
N LYS A 339 -19.64 7.06 -16.18
CA LYS A 339 -18.91 7.59 -17.34
C LYS A 339 -17.66 8.36 -16.90
N ASN A 340 -17.75 9.23 -15.89
CA ASN A 340 -16.57 9.93 -15.38
C ASN A 340 -15.55 8.96 -14.78
N LEU A 341 -15.99 7.92 -14.06
CA LEU A 341 -15.10 6.88 -13.57
C LEU A 341 -14.40 6.15 -14.72
N GLN A 342 -15.12 5.76 -15.78
CA GLN A 342 -14.54 5.08 -16.94
C GLN A 342 -13.50 5.95 -17.65
N ASP A 343 -13.79 7.23 -17.86
CA ASP A 343 -12.85 8.15 -18.51
C ASP A 343 -11.62 8.40 -17.62
N SER A 344 -11.83 8.60 -16.31
CA SER A 344 -10.74 8.71 -15.35
C SER A 344 -9.89 7.44 -15.32
N ALA A 345 -10.50 6.25 -15.30
CA ALA A 345 -9.77 4.98 -15.30
C ALA A 345 -8.92 4.77 -16.57
N LYS A 346 -9.36 5.28 -17.73
CA LYS A 346 -8.56 5.28 -18.96
C LYS A 346 -7.33 6.18 -18.81
N ASP A 347 -7.52 7.40 -18.32
CA ASP A 347 -6.42 8.34 -18.07
C ASP A 347 -5.40 7.73 -17.08
N PHE A 348 -5.89 7.07 -16.02
CA PHE A 348 -5.07 6.47 -14.96
C PHE A 348 -4.39 5.15 -15.33
N ARG A 349 -4.63 4.55 -16.51
CA ARG A 349 -3.90 3.34 -16.95
C ARG A 349 -2.39 3.54 -16.94
N LEU A 350 -1.93 4.71 -17.37
CA LEU A 350 -0.51 5.07 -17.36
C LEU A 350 0.06 5.08 -15.93
N TRP A 351 -0.67 5.67 -14.98
CA TRP A 351 -0.31 5.62 -13.56
C TRP A 351 -0.26 4.19 -13.04
N GLY A 352 -1.27 3.37 -13.33
CA GLY A 352 -1.31 1.96 -12.94
C GLY A 352 -0.09 1.19 -13.40
N LEU A 353 0.30 1.35 -14.67
CA LEU A 353 1.49 0.71 -15.24
C LEU A 353 2.79 1.18 -14.58
N VAL A 354 3.01 2.49 -14.51
CA VAL A 354 4.25 3.04 -13.96
C VAL A 354 4.41 2.73 -12.47
N ALA A 355 3.33 2.86 -11.68
CA ALA A 355 3.36 2.48 -10.27
C ALA A 355 3.63 0.98 -10.11
N THR A 356 2.97 0.12 -10.89
CA THR A 356 3.23 -1.33 -10.87
C THR A 356 4.66 -1.67 -11.28
N ALA A 357 5.21 -0.98 -12.27
CA ALA A 357 6.61 -1.08 -12.70
C ALA A 357 7.61 -0.64 -11.63
N CYS A 358 7.23 0.24 -10.69
CA CYS A 358 8.01 0.54 -9.50
C CYS A 358 7.95 -0.60 -8.48
N LEU A 359 6.76 -1.16 -8.24
CA LEU A 359 6.49 -2.08 -7.13
C LEU A 359 6.91 -3.53 -7.45
N VAL A 360 6.42 -4.10 -8.56
CA VAL A 360 6.55 -5.53 -8.89
C VAL A 360 7.98 -6.04 -8.91
N PRO A 361 8.98 -5.34 -9.48
CA PRO A 361 10.37 -5.82 -9.47
C PRO A 361 10.94 -6.05 -8.07
N GLN A 362 10.42 -5.37 -7.05
CA GLN A 362 10.88 -5.54 -5.67
C GLN A 362 10.13 -6.65 -4.93
N PHE A 363 8.90 -6.96 -5.35
CA PHE A 363 7.99 -7.77 -4.55
C PHE A 363 7.69 -9.15 -5.13
N TRP A 364 7.81 -9.32 -6.46
CA TRP A 364 7.52 -10.58 -7.16
C TRP A 364 8.69 -11.58 -7.05
N MET A 365 9.04 -11.96 -5.82
CA MET A 365 10.07 -12.96 -5.55
C MET A 365 9.82 -13.71 -4.26
N LYS A 366 10.44 -14.88 -4.11
CA LYS A 366 10.32 -15.70 -2.90
C LYS A 366 10.76 -14.92 -1.64
N ASP A 367 10.07 -15.18 -0.54
CA ASP A 367 10.27 -14.47 0.73
C ASP A 367 11.70 -14.59 1.27
N ASP A 368 12.31 -15.77 1.18
CA ASP A 368 13.68 -15.99 1.66
C ASP A 368 14.71 -15.15 0.88
N LEU A 369 14.50 -15.02 -0.44
CA LEU A 369 15.35 -14.20 -1.30
C LEU A 369 15.16 -12.71 -1.01
N ALA A 370 13.91 -12.25 -0.90
CA ALA A 370 13.60 -10.88 -0.54
C ALA A 370 14.21 -10.52 0.83
N THR A 371 14.10 -11.43 1.80
CA THR A 371 14.68 -11.28 3.14
C THR A 371 16.20 -11.12 3.03
N LYS A 372 16.89 -12.06 2.37
CA LYS A 372 18.35 -12.00 2.20
C LYS A 372 18.84 -10.69 1.56
N ILE A 373 18.11 -10.17 0.58
CA ILE A 373 18.54 -8.99 -0.18
C ILE A 373 18.24 -7.69 0.57
N PHE A 374 17.04 -7.58 1.16
CA PHE A 374 16.52 -6.30 1.65
C PHE A 374 16.58 -6.12 3.16
N THR A 375 17.02 -7.12 3.93
CA THR A 375 17.37 -6.89 5.34
C THR A 375 18.77 -6.33 5.53
N ASP A 376 19.67 -6.54 4.56
CA ASP A 376 20.99 -5.92 4.54
C ASP A 376 20.88 -4.42 4.19
N SER A 377 21.48 -3.57 5.02
CA SER A 377 21.33 -2.10 4.90
C SER A 377 22.01 -1.55 3.65
N ASP A 378 23.15 -2.10 3.25
CA ASP A 378 23.92 -1.60 2.12
C ASP A 378 23.32 -2.04 0.80
N HIS A 379 22.92 -3.32 0.69
CA HIS A 379 22.18 -3.82 -0.45
C HIS A 379 20.85 -3.08 -0.62
N PHE A 380 20.11 -2.85 0.47
CA PHE A 380 18.87 -2.07 0.44
C PHE A 380 19.13 -0.65 -0.11
N ASN A 381 20.07 0.10 0.46
CA ASN A 381 20.36 1.46 0.01
C ASN A 381 20.83 1.49 -1.45
N ASN A 382 21.71 0.56 -1.84
CA ASN A 382 22.20 0.46 -3.20
C ASN A 382 21.05 0.23 -4.19
N ILE A 383 20.19 -0.76 -3.94
CA ILE A 383 19.09 -1.11 -4.85
C ILE A 383 18.04 0.00 -4.90
N LEU A 384 17.73 0.65 -3.78
CA LEU A 384 16.64 1.62 -3.77
C LEU A 384 17.07 3.00 -4.21
N SER A 385 18.32 3.39 -3.99
CA SER A 385 18.75 4.79 -4.15
C SER A 385 19.86 4.97 -5.20
N GLN A 386 20.60 3.93 -5.58
CA GLN A 386 21.84 4.08 -6.37
C GLN A 386 21.86 3.30 -7.69
N ASP A 387 21.65 1.99 -7.66
CA ASP A 387 21.71 1.10 -8.84
C ASP A 387 20.69 -0.03 -8.75
N LYS A 388 19.42 0.30 -9.03
CA LYS A 388 18.36 -0.71 -9.16
C LYS A 388 18.51 -1.54 -10.42
N ALA A 389 19.10 -0.97 -11.48
CA ALA A 389 19.20 -1.61 -12.79
C ALA A 389 19.99 -2.92 -12.74
N THR A 390 21.14 -2.92 -12.06
CA THR A 390 21.96 -4.14 -11.90
C THR A 390 21.20 -5.23 -11.16
N PHE A 391 20.43 -4.90 -10.12
CA PHE A 391 19.60 -5.85 -9.41
C PHE A 391 18.51 -6.46 -10.29
N ILE A 392 17.72 -5.64 -11.01
CA ILE A 392 16.63 -6.17 -11.83
C ILE A 392 17.18 -7.03 -12.99
N ARG A 393 18.27 -6.60 -13.65
CA ARG A 393 18.90 -7.39 -14.72
C ARG A 393 19.37 -8.75 -14.21
N LYS A 394 20.09 -8.77 -13.09
CA LYS A 394 20.52 -10.03 -12.46
C LYS A 394 19.34 -10.96 -12.17
N MET A 395 18.26 -10.42 -11.60
CA MET A 395 17.05 -11.19 -11.35
C MET A 395 16.41 -11.72 -12.65
N CYS A 396 16.41 -10.94 -13.72
CA CYS A 396 15.94 -11.37 -15.03
C CYS A 396 16.83 -12.47 -15.66
N ASP A 397 18.14 -12.42 -15.46
CA ASP A 397 19.08 -13.45 -15.92
C ASP A 397 18.87 -14.78 -15.19
N GLU A 398 18.71 -14.71 -13.86
CA GLU A 398 18.67 -15.88 -12.97
C GLU A 398 17.27 -16.51 -12.83
N ASN A 399 16.20 -15.76 -13.08
CA ASN A 399 14.82 -16.21 -12.86
C ASN A 399 13.91 -15.88 -14.05
N VAL A 400 13.54 -16.92 -14.81
CA VAL A 400 12.71 -16.80 -16.01
C VAL A 400 11.30 -16.29 -15.70
N GLU A 401 10.67 -16.77 -14.61
CA GLU A 401 9.32 -16.34 -14.23
C GLU A 401 9.30 -14.87 -13.82
N TYR A 402 10.32 -14.44 -13.06
CA TYR A 402 10.52 -13.03 -12.73
C TYR A 402 10.73 -12.19 -13.98
N ARG A 403 11.60 -12.65 -14.90
CA ARG A 403 11.88 -11.96 -16.16
C ARG A 403 10.62 -11.74 -16.98
N ILE A 404 9.79 -12.77 -17.16
CA ILE A 404 8.52 -12.67 -17.89
C ILE A 404 7.62 -11.63 -17.22
N LYS A 405 7.38 -11.77 -15.91
CA LYS A 405 6.47 -10.87 -15.17
C LYS A 405 6.90 -9.40 -15.25
N VAL A 406 8.19 -9.13 -15.12
CA VAL A 406 8.74 -7.77 -15.14
C VAL A 406 8.79 -7.20 -16.57
N LEU A 407 9.19 -8.01 -17.56
CA LEU A 407 9.22 -7.56 -18.95
C LEU A 407 7.82 -7.27 -19.49
N ASP A 408 6.82 -8.07 -19.16
CA ASP A 408 5.45 -7.83 -19.63
C ASP A 408 4.97 -6.42 -19.25
N LEU A 409 5.27 -5.97 -18.03
CA LEU A 409 4.96 -4.61 -17.57
C LEU A 409 5.73 -3.53 -18.33
N PHE A 410 7.04 -3.71 -18.49
CA PHE A 410 7.87 -2.70 -19.15
C PHE A 410 7.59 -2.62 -20.65
N GLU A 411 7.34 -3.75 -21.29
CA GLU A 411 6.97 -3.82 -22.70
C GLU A 411 5.58 -3.25 -22.96
N GLU A 412 4.63 -3.40 -22.03
CA GLU A 412 3.32 -2.75 -22.12
C GLU A 412 3.47 -1.21 -22.11
N ILE A 413 4.35 -0.65 -21.28
CA ILE A 413 4.66 0.79 -21.30
C ILE A 413 5.24 1.20 -22.67
N VAL A 414 6.16 0.41 -23.23
CA VAL A 414 6.74 0.68 -24.55
C VAL A 414 5.67 0.65 -25.63
N CYS A 415 4.85 -0.40 -25.66
CA CYS A 415 3.80 -0.60 -26.65
C CYS A 415 2.78 0.55 -26.61
N GLU A 416 2.24 0.84 -25.43
CA GLU A 416 1.10 1.76 -25.29
C GLU A 416 1.49 3.24 -25.34
N TYR A 417 2.69 3.60 -24.85
CA TYR A 417 3.05 5.01 -24.61
C TYR A 417 4.35 5.49 -25.28
N ILE A 418 5.14 4.59 -25.87
CA ILE A 418 6.36 4.97 -26.62
C ILE A 418 6.15 4.83 -28.13
N LEU A 419 5.54 3.72 -28.54
CA LEU A 419 5.34 3.39 -29.96
C LEU A 419 4.11 4.07 -30.57
N ASN A 420 3.05 4.26 -29.77
CA ASN A 420 1.83 4.95 -30.18
C ASN A 420 1.98 6.47 -30.24
#